data_AF-A0A534DVQ4-F1
#
_entry.id   AF-A0A534DVQ4-F1
#
_cell.length_a   1.000
_cell.length_b   1.000
_cell.length_c   1.000
_cell.angle_alpha   90.00
_cell.angle_beta   90.00
_cell.angle_gamma   90.00
#
_symmetry.space_group_name_H-M   'P 1'
#
loop_
_entity.id
_entity.type
_entity.pdbx_description
1 polymer ?
#
loop_
_entity_poly.entity_id
_entity_poly.type
_entity_poly.pdbx_seq_one_letter_code
_entity_poly.pdbx_strand_id
1 'polypeptide(L)'
;MRSSPTRWRARSGRPPHARASWPQRVRTDPTDAEELMSAITFVVETLLSLALFVVLARLLLQWTRADFRNPLCQAVVHITNPLILPLRRVLPPIGKLDTASVIAVLMVAVLDVACIFALHGVGFPPPLLWLRAVLGEIARTLLWTYLSAIFLYALLSLIAPGGYSPLQSVLGTVCEPVLRPIRRLIPAVAGLDLSPLWAIIAIQAILILMR
;
A
#
# COMPACT_ATOMS: atom_id res chain seq x y z
N MET A 1 -32.12 3.72 -97.50
CA MET A 1 -31.97 5.10 -96.99
C MET A 1 -32.16 5.07 -95.48
N ARG A 2 -31.15 5.56 -94.71
CA ARG A 2 -31.13 6.15 -93.33
C ARG A 2 -32.16 5.64 -92.30
N SER A 3 -31.83 5.30 -91.04
CA SER A 3 -30.81 5.83 -90.11
C SER A 3 -30.80 5.03 -88.81
N SER A 4 -29.63 4.74 -88.25
CA SER A 4 -29.39 4.46 -86.82
C SER A 4 -29.43 5.78 -86.02
N PRO A 5 -29.64 5.84 -84.66
CA PRO A 5 -28.73 5.20 -83.70
C PRO A 5 -29.29 4.78 -82.31
N THR A 6 -28.48 3.95 -81.63
CA THR A 6 -28.22 3.87 -80.17
C THR A 6 -29.35 3.59 -79.15
N ARG A 7 -29.21 2.47 -78.42
CA ARG A 7 -29.33 2.50 -76.96
C ARG A 7 -28.50 1.40 -76.29
N TRP A 8 -27.31 1.76 -75.83
CA TRP A 8 -26.59 1.01 -74.82
C TRP A 8 -27.39 1.05 -73.52
N ARG A 9 -27.89 -0.10 -73.03
CA ARG A 9 -28.29 -0.24 -71.63
C ARG A 9 -27.24 -1.07 -70.91
N ALA A 10 -26.34 -0.37 -70.22
CA ALA A 10 -25.61 -0.93 -69.11
C ALA A 10 -26.63 -1.40 -68.06
N ARG A 11 -26.78 -2.72 -67.88
CA ARG A 11 -27.33 -3.26 -66.62
C ARG A 11 -26.15 -3.74 -65.81
N SER A 12 -25.68 -2.85 -64.95
CA SER A 12 -24.78 -3.13 -63.84
C SER A 12 -25.34 -4.29 -63.02
N GLY A 13 -24.78 -5.49 -63.18
CA GLY A 13 -24.93 -6.55 -62.19
C GLY A 13 -24.23 -6.09 -60.92
N ARG A 14 -25.01 -5.60 -59.94
CA ARG A 14 -24.50 -5.41 -58.58
C ARG A 14 -24.19 -6.80 -58.02
N PRO A 15 -22.98 -7.08 -57.52
CA PRO A 15 -22.71 -8.36 -56.89
C PRO A 15 -23.58 -8.54 -55.64
N PRO A 16 -23.91 -9.79 -55.26
CA PRO A 16 -24.80 -10.08 -54.16
C PRO A 16 -24.15 -9.68 -52.83
N HIS A 17 -24.76 -8.70 -52.15
CA HIS A 17 -24.75 -8.52 -50.69
C HIS A 17 -23.46 -8.96 -49.96
N ALA A 18 -22.39 -8.18 -50.11
CA ALA A 18 -21.46 -8.02 -49.00
C ALA A 18 -22.27 -7.42 -47.84
N ARG A 19 -22.75 -8.26 -46.93
CA ARG A 19 -23.26 -7.82 -45.63
C ARG A 19 -22.10 -7.05 -45.02
N ALA A 20 -22.18 -5.72 -45.04
CA ALA A 20 -21.35 -4.88 -44.22
C ALA A 20 -21.65 -5.31 -42.78
N SER A 21 -20.83 -6.22 -42.25
CA SER A 21 -20.78 -6.52 -40.83
C SER A 21 -20.18 -5.26 -40.20
N TRP A 22 -21.05 -4.28 -39.96
CA TRP A 22 -20.70 -3.08 -39.22
C TRP A 22 -19.94 -3.55 -37.98
N PRO A 23 -18.74 -2.99 -37.70
CA PRO A 23 -18.07 -3.31 -36.44
C PRO A 23 -19.08 -3.01 -35.35
N GLN A 24 -19.44 -4.03 -34.57
CA GLN A 24 -20.32 -3.83 -33.44
C GLN A 24 -19.68 -2.70 -32.63
N ARG A 25 -20.35 -1.54 -32.58
CA ARG A 25 -19.93 -0.44 -31.70
C ARG A 25 -19.68 -1.09 -30.35
N VAL A 26 -18.44 -0.99 -29.85
CA VAL A 26 -18.07 -1.46 -28.51
C VAL A 26 -19.05 -0.77 -27.58
N ARG A 27 -20.10 -1.51 -27.22
CA ARG A 27 -21.07 -1.07 -26.24
C ARG A 27 -20.28 -1.20 -24.96
N THR A 28 -19.82 -0.08 -24.41
CA THR A 28 -19.29 -0.05 -23.05
C THR A 28 -20.40 -0.56 -22.17
N ASP A 29 -20.31 -1.81 -21.77
CA ASP A 29 -21.29 -2.42 -20.89
C ASP A 29 -21.13 -1.70 -19.55
N PRO A 30 -22.20 -1.32 -18.83
CA PRO A 30 -22.09 -0.80 -17.46
C PRO A 30 -21.07 -1.53 -16.57
N THR A 31 -20.83 -2.83 -16.81
CA THR A 31 -19.76 -3.61 -16.16
C THR A 31 -18.36 -3.05 -16.39
N ASP A 32 -18.05 -2.51 -17.57
CA ASP A 32 -16.72 -1.97 -17.91
C ASP A 32 -16.39 -0.73 -17.03
N ALA A 33 -17.39 0.07 -16.72
CA ALA A 33 -17.23 1.27 -15.88
C ALA A 33 -17.06 0.89 -14.39
N GLU A 34 -17.76 -0.14 -13.93
CA GLU A 34 -17.61 -0.68 -12.57
C GLU A 34 -16.24 -1.34 -12.38
N GLU A 35 -15.77 -2.11 -13.36
CA GLU A 35 -14.42 -2.68 -13.36
C GLU A 35 -13.34 -1.61 -13.34
N LEU A 36 -13.49 -0.56 -14.15
CA LEU A 36 -12.57 0.58 -14.16
C LEU A 36 -12.53 1.29 -12.81
N MET A 37 -13.68 1.52 -12.18
CA MET A 37 -13.74 2.16 -10.86
C MET A 37 -13.06 1.31 -9.79
N SER A 38 -13.32 -0.01 -9.79
CA SER A 38 -12.66 -0.96 -8.89
C SER A 38 -11.14 -0.94 -9.05
N ALA A 39 -10.65 -0.94 -10.30
CA ALA A 39 -9.24 -0.86 -10.60
C ALA A 39 -8.61 0.46 -10.10
N ILE A 40 -9.29 1.60 -10.30
CA ILE A 40 -8.83 2.90 -9.80
C ILE A 40 -8.76 2.91 -8.27
N THR A 41 -9.82 2.43 -7.60
CA THR A 41 -9.86 2.36 -6.13
C THR A 41 -8.73 1.50 -5.58
N PHE A 42 -8.50 0.32 -6.17
CA PHE A 42 -7.40 -0.56 -5.78
C PHE A 42 -6.04 0.12 -5.91
N VAL A 43 -5.78 0.82 -7.02
CA VAL A 43 -4.50 1.52 -7.25
C VAL A 43 -4.32 2.65 -6.23
N VAL A 44 -5.35 3.45 -5.98
CA VAL A 44 -5.28 4.56 -5.03
C VAL A 44 -5.06 4.04 -3.60
N GLU A 45 -5.83 3.06 -3.15
CA GLU A 45 -5.68 2.42 -1.85
C GLU A 45 -4.29 1.79 -1.68
N THR A 46 -3.79 1.10 -2.70
CA THR A 46 -2.46 0.48 -2.66
C THR A 46 -1.36 1.51 -2.55
N LEU A 47 -1.43 2.60 -3.32
CA LEU A 47 -0.41 3.65 -3.30
C LEU A 47 -0.41 4.43 -1.97
N LEU A 48 -1.59 4.74 -1.44
CA LEU A 48 -1.73 5.47 -0.17
C LEU A 48 -1.36 4.61 1.03
N SER A 49 -1.79 3.35 1.07
CA SER A 49 -1.37 2.40 2.11
C SER A 49 0.14 2.13 2.08
N LEU A 50 0.75 2.02 0.90
CA LEU A 50 2.20 1.91 0.76
C LEU A 50 2.91 3.17 1.23
N ALA A 51 2.40 4.36 0.90
CA ALA A 51 2.94 5.61 1.39
C ALA A 51 2.89 5.68 2.93
N LEU A 52 1.75 5.32 3.52
CA LEU A 52 1.58 5.27 4.98
C LEU A 52 2.53 4.26 5.62
N PHE A 53 2.67 3.07 5.02
CA PHE A 53 3.59 2.03 5.45
C PHE A 53 5.04 2.52 5.51
N VAL A 54 5.53 3.19 4.47
CA VAL A 54 6.92 3.66 4.43
C VAL A 54 7.15 4.81 5.41
N VAL A 55 6.19 5.73 5.57
CA VAL A 55 6.28 6.83 6.54
C VAL A 55 6.23 6.30 7.97
N LEU A 56 5.39 5.30 8.25
CA LEU A 56 5.36 4.59 9.54
C LEU A 56 6.67 3.85 9.80
N ALA A 57 7.23 3.17 8.79
CA ALA A 57 8.53 2.54 8.92
C ALA A 57 9.62 3.54 9.33
N ARG A 58 9.64 4.76 8.75
CA ARG A 58 10.55 5.84 9.18
C ARG A 58 10.35 6.19 10.66
N LEU A 59 9.11 6.34 11.10
CA LEU A 59 8.78 6.65 12.50
C LEU A 59 9.25 5.53 13.44
N LEU A 60 9.04 4.26 13.06
CA LEU A 60 9.50 3.10 13.82
C LEU A 60 11.03 3.06 13.92
N LEU A 61 11.75 3.30 12.83
CA LEU A 61 13.21 3.36 12.83
C LEU A 61 13.75 4.45 13.78
N GLN A 62 13.10 5.62 13.80
CA GLN A 62 13.43 6.70 14.74
C GLN A 62 13.13 6.31 16.18
N TRP A 63 11.97 5.68 16.41
CA TRP A 63 11.53 5.30 17.75
C TRP A 63 12.43 4.24 18.38
N THR A 64 12.83 3.22 17.61
CA THR A 64 13.73 2.16 18.08
C THR A 64 15.21 2.54 18.00
N ARG A 65 15.53 3.73 17.48
CA ARG A 65 16.90 4.24 17.29
C ARG A 65 17.76 3.30 16.45
N ALA A 66 17.18 2.77 15.37
CA ALA A 66 17.92 1.98 14.41
C ALA A 66 19.11 2.76 13.84
N ASP A 67 20.22 2.08 13.58
CA ASP A 67 21.43 2.74 13.08
C ASP A 67 21.20 3.32 11.67
N PHE A 68 21.20 4.65 11.57
CA PHE A 68 21.03 5.38 10.31
C PHE A 68 22.23 5.24 9.35
N ARG A 69 23.33 4.61 9.79
CA ARG A 69 24.42 4.20 8.89
C ARG A 69 24.04 2.99 8.05
N ASN A 70 22.98 2.28 8.42
CA ASN A 70 22.50 1.14 7.66
C ASN A 70 21.86 1.59 6.33
N PRO A 71 22.20 0.95 5.20
CA PRO A 71 21.65 1.31 3.88
C PRO A 71 20.11 1.27 3.84
N LEU A 72 19.47 0.38 4.60
CA LEU A 72 18.01 0.30 4.63
C LEU A 72 17.37 1.46 5.37
N CYS A 73 17.96 1.87 6.49
CA CYS A 73 17.52 3.06 7.20
C CYS A 73 17.64 4.30 6.30
N GLN A 74 18.73 4.39 5.53
CA GLN A 74 18.93 5.48 4.56
C GLN A 74 17.93 5.42 3.42
N ALA A 75 17.62 4.24 2.89
CA ALA A 75 16.61 4.08 1.84
C ALA A 75 15.23 4.57 2.31
N VAL A 76 14.78 4.15 3.49
CA VAL A 76 13.50 4.60 4.06
C VAL A 76 13.49 6.12 4.28
N VAL A 77 14.57 6.67 4.86
CA VAL A 77 14.70 8.12 5.07
C VAL A 77 14.70 8.87 3.74
N HIS A 78 15.39 8.37 2.72
CA HIS A 78 15.49 9.00 1.42
C HIS A 78 14.12 9.03 0.70
N ILE A 79 13.39 7.92 0.72
CA ILE A 79 12.04 7.82 0.13
C ILE A 79 11.06 8.79 0.82
N THR A 80 11.20 8.96 2.13
CA THR A 80 10.26 9.79 2.92
C THR A 80 10.68 11.26 3.01
N ASN A 81 11.93 11.60 2.73
CA ASN A 81 12.44 12.98 2.82
C ASN A 81 11.67 14.00 1.98
N PRO A 82 11.22 13.72 0.73
CA PRO A 82 10.41 14.65 -0.04
C PRO A 82 9.14 15.12 0.69
N LEU A 83 8.56 14.24 1.51
CA LEU A 83 7.38 14.55 2.32
C LEU A 83 7.75 15.23 3.65
N ILE A 84 8.83 14.78 4.31
CA ILE A 84 9.22 15.25 5.65
C ILE A 84 9.92 16.62 5.64
N LEU A 85 10.79 16.89 4.66
CA LEU A 85 11.55 18.15 4.57
C LEU A 85 10.68 19.41 4.49
N PRO A 86 9.62 19.49 3.65
CA PRO A 86 8.75 20.66 3.65
C PRO A 86 8.05 20.85 4.99
N LEU A 87 7.67 19.75 5.65
CA LEU A 87 6.98 19.76 6.93
C LEU A 87 7.90 20.24 8.08
N ARG A 88 9.18 19.86 8.04
CA ARG A 88 10.23 20.34 8.96
C ARG A 88 10.52 21.83 8.85
N ARG A 89 10.15 22.49 7.74
CA ARG A 89 10.29 23.96 7.64
C ARG A 89 9.32 24.68 8.57
N VAL A 90 8.18 24.07 8.84
CA VAL A 90 7.13 24.65 9.70
C VAL A 90 7.23 24.12 11.12
N LEU A 91 7.66 22.87 11.29
CA LEU A 91 7.63 22.15 12.56
C LEU A 91 9.04 21.85 13.05
N PRO A 92 9.49 22.44 14.18
CA PRO A 92 10.77 22.11 14.77
C PRO A 92 10.75 20.69 15.35
N PRO A 93 11.87 19.95 15.30
CA PRO A 93 11.96 18.63 15.90
C PRO A 93 11.98 18.72 17.43
N ILE A 94 11.03 18.07 18.11
CA ILE A 94 10.95 18.06 19.58
C ILE A 94 11.38 16.69 20.13
N GLY A 95 12.58 16.63 20.72
CA GLY A 95 13.03 15.47 21.49
C GLY A 95 13.48 14.27 20.64
N LYS A 96 13.06 13.06 21.04
CA LYS A 96 13.49 11.78 20.43
C LYS A 96 12.67 11.37 19.20
N LEU A 97 11.47 11.92 19.06
CA LEU A 97 10.59 11.70 17.91
C LEU A 97 10.60 12.96 17.06
N ASP A 98 10.78 12.82 15.76
CA ASP A 98 10.64 13.94 14.85
C ASP A 98 9.15 14.28 14.72
N THR A 99 8.75 15.44 15.25
CA THR A 99 7.36 15.95 15.19
C THR A 99 6.85 15.98 13.75
N ALA A 100 7.72 16.27 12.78
CA ALA A 100 7.37 16.21 11.37
C ALA A 100 7.04 14.78 10.91
N SER A 101 7.71 13.75 11.45
CA SER A 101 7.41 12.36 11.09
C SER A 101 6.04 11.91 11.62
N VAL A 102 5.66 12.31 12.83
CA VAL A 102 4.32 12.02 13.38
C VAL A 102 3.23 12.72 12.58
N ILE A 103 3.44 14.00 12.25
CA ILE A 103 2.46 14.77 11.48
C ILE A 103 2.36 14.25 10.05
N ALA A 104 3.45 13.75 9.46
CA ALA A 104 3.40 13.10 8.15
C ALA A 104 2.58 11.80 8.16
N VAL A 105 2.74 10.94 9.18
CA VAL A 105 1.88 9.75 9.36
C VAL A 105 0.41 10.17 9.41
N LEU A 106 0.10 11.18 10.24
CA LEU A 106 -1.27 11.67 10.37
C LEU A 106 -1.81 12.24 9.06
N MET A 107 -1.02 13.04 8.35
CA MET A 107 -1.41 13.65 7.07
C MET A 107 -1.70 12.60 6.01
N VAL A 108 -0.83 11.59 5.89
CA VAL A 108 -1.02 10.51 4.90
C VAL A 108 -2.22 9.63 5.26
N ALA A 109 -2.43 9.29 6.53
CA ALA A 109 -3.59 8.53 6.96
C ALA A 109 -4.92 9.29 6.76
N VAL A 110 -4.92 10.60 7.02
CA VAL A 110 -6.05 11.49 6.73
C VAL A 110 -6.36 11.50 5.24
N LEU A 111 -5.34 11.62 4.39
CA LEU A 111 -5.48 11.60 2.94
C LEU A 111 -6.03 10.25 2.46
N ASP A 112 -5.49 9.15 2.97
CA ASP A 112 -5.92 7.78 2.65
C ASP A 112 -7.41 7.58 2.95
N VAL A 113 -7.82 7.83 4.18
CA VAL A 113 -9.23 7.74 4.58
C VAL A 113 -10.11 8.69 3.77
N ALA A 114 -9.68 9.94 3.54
CA ALA A 114 -10.47 10.89 2.76
C ALA A 114 -10.66 10.43 1.30
N CYS A 115 -9.61 9.91 0.65
CA CYS A 115 -9.66 9.37 -0.70
C CYS A 115 -10.58 8.15 -0.80
N ILE A 116 -10.50 7.22 0.16
CA ILE A 116 -11.35 6.03 0.20
C ILE A 116 -12.83 6.39 0.31
N PHE A 117 -13.18 7.34 1.20
CA PHE A 117 -14.56 7.80 1.34
C PHE A 117 -15.06 8.50 0.07
N ALA A 118 -14.21 9.35 -0.54
CA ALA A 118 -14.55 10.04 -1.78
C ALA A 118 -14.78 9.07 -2.96
N LEU A 119 -13.94 8.04 -3.09
CA LEU A 119 -14.05 7.03 -4.16
C LEU A 119 -15.28 6.14 -4.01
N HIS A 120 -15.67 5.80 -2.78
CA HIS A 120 -16.90 5.03 -2.52
C HIS A 120 -18.18 5.88 -2.60
N GLY A 121 -18.08 7.19 -2.82
CA GLY A 121 -19.23 8.09 -2.85
C GLY A 121 -19.93 8.23 -1.48
N VAL A 122 -19.28 7.76 -0.41
CA VAL A 122 -19.77 7.89 0.95
C VAL A 122 -19.35 9.29 1.42
N GLY A 123 -20.32 10.18 1.64
CA GLY A 123 -20.05 11.53 2.14
C GLY A 123 -19.25 11.51 3.45
N PHE A 124 -18.73 12.67 3.86
CA PHE A 124 -17.93 12.75 5.09
C PHE A 124 -18.75 12.28 6.30
N PRO A 125 -18.28 11.23 7.00
CA PRO A 125 -18.99 10.74 8.17
C PRO A 125 -18.85 11.74 9.32
N PRO A 126 -19.65 11.61 10.39
CA PRO A 126 -19.49 12.37 11.62
C PRO A 126 -18.01 12.43 12.08
N PRO A 127 -17.53 13.58 12.60
CA PRO A 127 -16.11 13.77 12.93
C PRO A 127 -15.51 12.68 13.82
N LEU A 128 -16.30 12.16 14.77
CA LEU A 128 -15.88 11.07 15.65
C LEU A 128 -15.62 9.76 14.90
N LEU A 129 -16.47 9.41 13.93
CA LEU A 129 -16.29 8.21 13.11
C LEU A 129 -15.11 8.36 12.16
N TRP A 130 -14.92 9.57 11.61
CA TRP A 130 -13.77 9.87 10.76
C TRP A 130 -12.46 9.76 11.53
N LEU A 131 -12.39 10.34 12.74
CA LEU A 131 -11.23 10.20 13.62
C LEU A 131 -10.94 8.74 13.96
N ARG A 132 -11.98 7.95 14.27
CA ARG A 132 -11.85 6.50 14.52
C ARG A 132 -11.29 5.77 13.29
N ALA A 133 -11.73 6.12 12.08
CA ALA A 133 -11.23 5.53 10.84
C ALA A 133 -9.75 5.86 10.63
N VAL A 134 -9.33 7.12 10.79
CA VAL A 134 -7.93 7.54 10.66
C VAL A 134 -7.03 6.84 11.69
N LEU A 135 -7.44 6.78 12.96
CA LEU A 135 -6.69 6.08 14.00
C LEU A 135 -6.65 4.57 13.75
N GLY A 136 -7.76 4.00 13.29
CA GLY A 136 -7.86 2.60 12.91
C GLY A 136 -6.91 2.24 11.77
N GLU A 137 -6.81 3.10 10.74
CA GLU A 137 -5.92 2.91 9.61
C GLU A 137 -4.45 2.96 10.05
N ILE A 138 -4.06 3.99 10.79
CA ILE A 138 -2.69 4.09 11.36
C ILE A 138 -2.35 2.84 12.17
N ALA A 139 -3.26 2.40 13.05
CA ALA A 139 -3.03 1.23 13.89
C ALA A 139 -2.95 -0.07 13.07
N ARG A 140 -3.81 -0.21 12.06
CA ARG A 140 -3.81 -1.34 11.13
C ARG A 140 -2.52 -1.40 10.32
N THR A 141 -2.11 -0.28 9.71
CA THR A 141 -0.85 -0.21 8.95
C THR A 141 0.35 -0.48 9.86
N LEU A 142 0.35 0.06 11.09
CA LEU A 142 1.41 -0.20 12.08
C LEU A 142 1.56 -1.69 12.40
N LEU A 143 0.43 -2.37 12.64
CA LEU A 143 0.42 -3.82 12.89
C LEU A 143 0.91 -4.61 11.67
N TRP A 144 0.49 -4.24 10.46
CA TRP A 144 1.01 -4.82 9.23
C TRP A 144 2.51 -4.58 9.06
N THR A 145 3.01 -3.38 9.36
CA THR A 145 4.45 -3.07 9.35
C THR A 145 5.22 -3.96 10.33
N TYR A 146 4.72 -4.13 11.56
CA TYR A 146 5.34 -5.05 12.53
C TYR A 146 5.27 -6.51 12.09
N LEU A 147 4.14 -6.96 11.55
CA LEU A 147 3.96 -8.31 11.05
C LEU A 147 4.98 -8.61 9.94
N SER A 148 5.09 -7.72 8.95
CA SER A 148 6.07 -7.85 7.86
C SER A 148 7.51 -7.84 8.37
N ALA A 149 7.85 -6.96 9.33
CA ALA A 149 9.19 -6.88 9.90
C ALA A 149 9.56 -8.15 10.69
N ILE A 150 8.66 -8.64 11.54
CA ILE A 150 8.86 -9.85 12.34
C ILE A 150 8.91 -11.09 11.46
N PHE A 151 8.05 -11.17 10.44
CA PHE A 151 8.08 -12.25 9.47
C PHE A 151 9.41 -12.29 8.72
N LEU A 152 9.90 -11.14 8.23
CA LEU A 152 11.18 -11.04 7.54
C LEU A 152 12.35 -11.38 8.49
N TYR A 153 12.28 -10.95 9.75
CA TYR A 153 13.26 -11.31 10.78
C TYR A 153 13.31 -12.83 11.02
N ALA A 154 12.14 -13.46 11.17
CA ALA A 154 12.02 -14.92 11.35
C ALA A 154 12.58 -15.69 10.15
N LEU A 155 12.27 -15.24 8.94
CA LEU A 155 12.75 -15.85 7.70
C LEU A 155 14.28 -15.79 7.60
N LEU A 156 14.88 -14.62 7.88
CA LEU A 156 16.34 -14.48 7.87
C LEU A 156 17.01 -15.30 8.97
N SER A 157 16.41 -15.34 10.16
CA SER A 157 16.91 -16.15 11.27
C SER A 157 16.88 -17.64 10.96
N LEU A 158 15.94 -18.10 10.12
CA LEU A 158 15.84 -19.49 9.70
C LEU A 158 16.89 -19.85 8.63
N ILE A 159 17.15 -18.95 7.68
CA ILE A 159 18.08 -19.17 6.57
C ILE A 159 19.55 -19.13 7.05
N ALA A 160 19.88 -18.15 7.90
CA ALA A 160 21.25 -17.94 8.37
C ALA A 160 21.29 -17.57 9.87
N PRO A 161 21.20 -18.56 10.77
CA PRO A 161 21.39 -18.35 12.19
C PRO A 161 22.79 -17.76 12.47
N GLY A 162 22.86 -16.53 12.97
CA GLY A 162 24.13 -15.88 13.34
C GLY A 162 24.87 -15.11 12.24
N GLY A 163 24.26 -14.90 11.06
CA GLY A 163 24.81 -14.02 10.04
C GLY A 163 24.75 -12.53 10.46
N TYR A 164 25.78 -11.74 10.13
CA TYR A 164 25.75 -10.28 10.29
C TYR A 164 25.30 -9.63 8.97
N SER A 165 24.00 -9.61 8.70
CA SER A 165 23.43 -8.87 7.55
C SER A 165 22.90 -7.49 7.99
N PRO A 166 23.07 -6.42 7.19
CA PRO A 166 22.48 -5.11 7.47
C PRO A 166 20.97 -5.16 7.70
N LEU A 167 20.25 -6.04 6.99
CA LEU A 167 18.80 -6.19 7.17
C LEU A 167 18.46 -6.79 8.53
N GLN A 168 19.24 -7.77 8.99
CA GLN A 168 18.98 -8.47 10.24
C GLN A 168 19.21 -7.58 11.47
N SER A 169 20.19 -6.66 11.42
CA SER A 169 20.44 -5.73 12.52
C SER A 169 19.33 -4.67 12.68
N VAL A 170 18.81 -4.15 11.56
CA VAL A 170 17.69 -3.20 11.56
C VAL A 170 16.41 -3.88 12.03
N LEU A 171 16.08 -5.05 11.45
CA LEU A 171 14.89 -5.80 11.84
C LEU A 171 14.95 -6.24 13.29
N GLY A 172 16.11 -6.71 13.77
CA GLY A 172 16.30 -7.03 15.18
C GLY A 172 15.99 -5.85 16.08
N THR A 173 16.53 -4.67 15.78
CA THR A 173 16.28 -3.44 16.55
C THR A 173 14.81 -3.00 16.51
N VAL A 174 14.17 -3.08 15.35
CA VAL A 174 12.76 -2.72 15.17
C VAL A 174 11.81 -3.72 15.87
N CYS A 175 12.12 -5.01 15.81
CA CYS A 175 11.29 -6.07 16.38
C CYS A 175 11.51 -6.27 17.88
N GLU A 176 12.67 -5.88 18.43
CA GLU A 176 13.00 -6.02 19.85
C GLU A 176 11.91 -5.54 20.83
N PRO A 177 11.27 -4.36 20.67
CA PRO A 177 10.21 -3.93 21.60
C PRO A 177 9.02 -4.90 21.67
N VAL A 178 8.73 -5.63 20.58
CA VAL A 178 7.62 -6.60 20.51
C VAL A 178 8.09 -8.01 20.90
N LEU A 179 9.29 -8.41 20.47
CA LEU A 179 9.81 -9.75 20.74
C LEU A 179 10.34 -9.91 22.17
N ARG A 180 10.91 -8.86 22.78
CA ARG A 180 11.46 -8.91 24.14
C ARG A 180 10.47 -9.37 25.21
N PRO A 181 9.22 -8.85 25.29
CA PRO A 181 8.26 -9.37 26.26
C PRO A 181 7.92 -10.84 25.99
N ILE A 182 7.77 -11.25 24.74
CA ILE A 182 7.43 -12.64 24.37
C ILE A 182 8.58 -13.60 24.73
N ARG A 183 9.84 -13.23 24.45
CA ARG A 183 11.05 -13.98 24.84
C ARG A 183 11.16 -14.21 26.35
N ARG A 184 10.57 -13.34 27.17
CA ARG A 184 10.54 -13.52 28.63
C ARG A 184 9.54 -14.58 29.07
N LEU A 185 8.48 -14.82 28.31
CA LEU A 185 7.48 -15.85 28.61
C LEU A 185 7.88 -17.21 28.06
N ILE A 186 8.50 -17.25 26.88
CA ILE A 186 8.85 -18.49 26.18
C ILE A 186 10.35 -18.44 25.83
N PRO A 187 11.21 -19.09 26.63
CA PRO A 187 12.63 -19.21 26.33
C PRO A 187 12.86 -19.89 24.98
N ALA A 188 13.95 -19.54 24.30
CA ALA A 188 14.32 -20.17 23.03
C ALA A 188 14.50 -21.69 23.21
N VAL A 189 13.82 -22.48 22.37
CA VAL A 189 13.89 -23.94 22.40
C VAL A 189 14.86 -24.38 21.30
N ALA A 190 15.89 -25.16 21.68
CA ALA A 190 16.86 -25.73 20.75
C ALA A 190 17.66 -24.70 19.90
N GLY A 191 17.93 -23.50 20.44
CA GLY A 191 18.70 -22.46 19.74
C GLY A 191 17.92 -21.69 18.67
N LEU A 192 16.64 -22.03 18.46
CA LEU A 192 15.73 -21.29 17.59
C LEU A 192 14.83 -20.35 18.41
N ASP A 193 14.75 -19.10 17.97
CA ASP A 193 13.85 -18.11 18.58
C ASP A 193 12.43 -18.32 18.03
N LEU A 194 11.55 -18.93 18.84
CA LEU A 194 10.13 -19.12 18.51
C LEU A 194 9.27 -17.89 18.80
N SER A 195 9.84 -16.86 19.42
CA SER A 195 9.13 -15.62 19.75
C SER A 195 8.49 -14.91 18.55
N PRO A 196 9.10 -14.89 17.35
CA PRO A 196 8.49 -14.33 16.15
C PRO A 196 7.17 -15.01 15.76
N LEU A 197 7.06 -16.33 15.92
CA LEU A 197 5.84 -17.07 15.60
C LEU A 197 4.67 -16.60 16.49
N TRP A 198 4.90 -16.54 17.81
CA TRP A 198 3.90 -16.06 18.76
C TRP A 198 3.54 -14.60 18.56
N ALA A 199 4.52 -13.76 18.21
CA ALA A 199 4.27 -12.36 17.88
C ALA A 199 3.38 -12.21 16.64
N ILE A 200 3.63 -12.99 15.59
CA ILE A 200 2.80 -13.01 14.37
C ILE A 200 1.37 -13.43 14.71
N ILE A 201 1.19 -14.48 15.52
CA ILE A 201 -0.14 -14.96 15.94
C ILE A 201 -0.87 -13.86 16.74
N ALA A 202 -0.20 -13.23 17.70
CA ALA A 202 -0.80 -12.17 18.51
C ALA A 202 -1.20 -10.95 17.67
N ILE A 203 -0.33 -10.50 16.76
CA ILE A 203 -0.62 -9.38 15.86
C ILE A 203 -1.79 -9.73 14.93
N GLN A 204 -1.83 -10.95 14.37
CA GLN A 204 -2.95 -11.40 13.54
C GLN A 204 -4.27 -11.42 14.31
N ALA A 205 -4.27 -11.91 15.55
CA ALA A 205 -5.47 -11.91 16.38
C ALA A 205 -6.00 -10.47 16.59
N ILE A 206 -5.10 -9.50 16.81
CA ILE A 206 -5.48 -8.08 16.94
C ILE A 206 -6.00 -7.52 15.61
N LEU A 207 -5.35 -7.84 14.49
CA LEU A 207 -5.80 -7.42 13.16
C LEU A 207 -7.19 -7.95 12.82
N ILE A 208 -7.49 -9.20 13.20
CA ILE A 208 -8.83 -9.80 13.03
C ILE A 208 -9.86 -9.07 13.89
N LEU A 209 -9.52 -8.71 15.14
CA LEU A 209 -10.40 -7.94 16.02
C LEU A 209 -10.65 -6.50 15.52
N MET A 210 -9.68 -5.93 14.81
CA MET A 210 -9.75 -4.59 14.20
C MET A 210 -10.37 -4.57 12.80
N ARG A 211 -10.78 -5.73 12.28
CA ARG A 211 -11.42 -5.85 10.97
C ARG A 211 -12.82 -5.25 11.01
#